data_AF-A0A369KF15-F1
#
_entry.id   AF-A0A369KF15-F1
#
_cell.length_a   1.000
_cell.length_b   1.000
_cell.length_c   1.000
_cell.angle_alpha   90.00
_cell.angle_beta   90.00
_cell.angle_gamma   90.00
#
_symmetry.space_group_name_H-M   'P 1'
#
loop_
_entity.id
_entity.type
_entity.pdbx_description
1 polymer ?
#
loop_
_entity_poly.entity_id
_entity_poly.type
_entity_poly.pdbx_seq_one_letter_code
_entity_poly.pdbx_strand_id
1 'polypeptide(L)'
;MERQDVPAWVLALEQEHLEFIRKFVLNSGSLKDMASSYQVSYPTVRTKLNQLIERIESVQQEDVEFINMIKNLVLDERLNLDIAKVIIDSYRKDQKK
;
A
#
# COMPACT_ATOMS: atom_id res chain seq x y z
N MET A 1 -1.39 10.01 -22.40
CA MET A 1 -2.05 9.40 -21.22
C MET A 1 -1.22 9.79 -20.02
N GLU A 2 -1.76 10.65 -19.16
CA GLU A 2 -1.02 11.16 -18.01
C GLU A 2 -0.80 10.02 -17.00
N ARG A 3 0.45 9.80 -16.59
CA ARG A 3 0.85 8.85 -15.54
C ARG A 3 0.48 9.41 -14.15
N GLN A 4 -0.79 9.72 -13.89
CA GLN A 4 -1.17 10.55 -12.73
C GLN A 4 -2.06 9.91 -11.67
N ASP A 5 -2.22 8.58 -11.63
CA ASP A 5 -2.97 7.94 -10.55
C ASP A 5 -2.37 6.57 -10.15
N VAL A 6 -1.09 6.53 -9.76
CA VAL A 6 -0.52 5.31 -9.15
C VAL A 6 -0.81 5.36 -7.65
N PRO A 7 -1.53 4.37 -7.08
CA PRO A 7 -1.82 4.37 -5.63
C PRO A 7 -0.55 4.30 -4.78
N ALA A 8 -0.54 5.00 -3.63
CA ALA A 8 0.57 4.99 -2.67
C ALA A 8 1.06 3.60 -2.29
N TRP A 9 0.14 2.65 -2.07
CA TRP A 9 0.52 1.27 -1.76
C TRP A 9 1.35 0.62 -2.87
N VAL A 10 1.13 0.98 -4.15
CA VAL A 10 1.93 0.49 -5.28
C VAL A 10 3.30 1.16 -5.30
N LEU A 11 3.38 2.45 -5.00
CA LEU A 11 4.65 3.20 -4.93
C LEU A 11 5.54 2.72 -3.78
N ALA A 12 4.94 2.22 -2.69
CA ALA A 12 5.62 1.68 -1.54
C ALA A 12 6.19 0.26 -1.75
N LEU A 13 5.92 -0.37 -2.90
CA LEU A 13 6.40 -1.70 -3.27
C LEU A 13 7.66 -1.63 -4.13
N GLU A 14 8.64 -2.45 -3.74
CA GLU A 14 9.83 -2.68 -4.57
C GLU A 14 9.50 -3.44 -5.87
N GLN A 15 10.39 -3.35 -6.86
CA GLN A 15 10.23 -4.01 -8.16
C GLN A 15 9.94 -5.52 -8.04
N GLU A 16 10.59 -6.21 -7.10
CA GLU A 16 10.40 -7.65 -6.88
C GLU A 16 8.97 -7.98 -6.42
N HIS A 17 8.37 -7.12 -5.60
CA HIS A 17 6.97 -7.26 -5.17
C HIS A 17 6.01 -7.07 -6.34
N LEU A 18 6.26 -6.09 -7.20
CA LEU A 18 5.46 -5.85 -8.40
C LEU A 18 5.54 -7.02 -9.39
N GLU A 19 6.72 -7.60 -9.57
CA GLU A 19 6.90 -8.81 -10.39
C GLU A 19 6.19 -10.03 -9.79
N PHE A 20 6.23 -10.17 -8.46
CA PHE A 20 5.49 -11.21 -7.75
C PHE A 20 3.98 -11.05 -7.98
N ILE A 21 3.43 -9.85 -7.80
CA ILE A 21 2.01 -9.55 -8.07
C ILE A 21 1.66 -9.89 -9.52
N ARG A 22 2.47 -9.43 -10.47
CA ARG A 22 2.24 -9.69 -11.90
C ARG A 22 2.15 -11.19 -12.17
N LYS A 23 3.13 -11.97 -11.70
CA LYS A 23 3.14 -13.43 -11.88
C LYS A 23 1.99 -14.10 -11.14
N PHE A 24 1.66 -13.63 -9.94
CA PHE A 24 0.56 -14.15 -9.14
C PHE A 24 -0.77 -14.00 -9.89
N VAL A 25 -1.05 -12.82 -10.43
CA VAL A 25 -2.26 -12.54 -11.24
C VAL A 25 -2.28 -13.38 -12.53
N LEU A 26 -1.15 -13.49 -13.23
CA LEU A 26 -1.04 -14.32 -14.43
C LEU A 26 -1.26 -15.82 -14.16
N ASN A 27 -1.00 -16.27 -12.93
CA ASN A 27 -1.30 -17.63 -12.46
C ASN A 27 -2.65 -17.72 -11.71
N SER A 28 -3.57 -16.77 -11.93
CA SER A 28 -4.90 -16.75 -11.30
C SER A 28 -4.87 -16.82 -9.77
N GLY A 29 -3.82 -16.31 -9.14
CA GLY A 29 -3.61 -16.36 -7.70
C GLY A 29 -3.19 -17.73 -7.14
N SER A 30 -2.79 -18.67 -7.99
CA SER A 30 -2.37 -20.01 -7.57
C SER A 30 -0.98 -20.00 -6.95
N LEU A 31 -0.91 -20.13 -5.62
CA LEU A 31 0.34 -20.32 -4.89
C LEU A 31 1.10 -21.58 -5.30
N LYS A 32 0.39 -22.62 -5.75
CA LYS A 32 0.99 -23.87 -6.22
C LYS A 32 1.72 -23.66 -7.54
N ASP A 33 1.09 -23.00 -8.50
CA ASP A 33 1.70 -22.74 -9.82
C ASP A 33 2.84 -21.73 -9.70
N MET A 34 2.71 -20.77 -8.78
CA MET A 34 3.81 -19.89 -8.40
C MET A 34 5.01 -20.68 -7.84
N ALA A 35 4.78 -21.63 -6.92
CA ALA A 35 5.86 -22.45 -6.36
C ALA A 35 6.59 -23.24 -7.45
N SER A 36 5.85 -23.82 -8.41
CA SER A 36 6.43 -24.48 -9.58
C SER A 36 7.20 -23.51 -10.49
N SER A 37 6.66 -22.32 -10.77
CA SER A 37 7.31 -21.32 -11.63
C SER A 37 8.59 -20.75 -11.01
N TYR A 38 8.62 -20.55 -9.70
CA TYR A 38 9.78 -20.06 -8.98
C TYR A 38 10.76 -21.17 -8.57
N GLN A 39 10.42 -22.44 -8.80
CA GLN A 39 11.19 -23.62 -8.38
C GLN A 39 11.51 -23.61 -6.88
N VAL A 40 10.54 -23.19 -6.07
CA VAL A 40 10.64 -23.16 -4.60
C VAL A 40 9.49 -23.92 -3.97
N SER A 41 9.57 -24.14 -2.65
CA SER A 41 8.50 -24.80 -1.92
C SER A 41 7.24 -23.92 -1.85
N TYR A 42 6.07 -24.56 -1.78
CA TYR A 42 4.80 -23.86 -1.53
C TYR A 42 4.84 -22.98 -0.27
N PRO A 43 5.37 -23.46 0.89
CA PRO A 43 5.56 -22.61 2.06
C PRO A 43 6.39 -21.35 1.79
N THR A 44 7.44 -21.44 0.96
CA THR A 44 8.29 -20.29 0.60
C THR A 44 7.49 -19.21 -0.13
N VAL A 45 6.68 -19.59 -1.13
CA VAL A 45 5.82 -18.64 -1.85
C VAL A 45 4.75 -18.05 -0.93
N ARG A 46 4.19 -18.88 -0.04
CA ARG A 46 3.19 -18.41 0.93
C ARG A 46 3.78 -17.35 1.87
N THR A 47 4.98 -17.56 2.40
CA THR A 47 5.67 -16.57 3.23
C THR A 47 5.87 -15.26 2.47
N LYS A 48 6.30 -15.32 1.20
CA LYS A 48 6.49 -14.14 0.37
C LYS A 48 5.17 -13.39 0.11
N LEU A 49 4.06 -14.11 -0.12
CA LEU A 49 2.74 -13.49 -0.24
C LEU A 49 2.32 -12.81 1.08
N ASN A 50 2.51 -13.46 2.22
CA ASN A 50 2.16 -12.88 3.52
C ASN A 50 2.95 -11.57 3.78
N GLN A 51 4.26 -11.56 3.52
CA GLN A 51 5.09 -10.36 3.65
C GLN A 51 4.61 -9.20 2.77
N LEU A 52 4.18 -9.51 1.54
CA LEU A 52 3.61 -8.52 0.63
C LEU A 52 2.28 -7.96 1.17
N ILE A 53 1.41 -8.82 1.69
CA ILE A 53 0.14 -8.40 2.30
C ILE A 53 0.42 -7.48 3.50
N GLU A 54 1.28 -7.89 4.42
CA GLU A 54 1.66 -7.11 5.60
C GLU A 54 2.23 -5.74 5.22
N ARG A 55 3.04 -5.68 4.15
CA ARG A 55 3.60 -4.41 3.65
C ARG A 55 2.49 -3.48 3.13
N ILE A 56 1.56 -4.00 2.36
CA ILE A 56 0.43 -3.21 1.82
C ILE A 56 -0.46 -2.71 2.96
N GLU A 57 -0.77 -3.57 3.93
CA GLU A 57 -1.59 -3.21 5.10
C GLU A 57 -0.91 -2.14 5.96
N SER A 58 0.41 -2.23 6.16
CA SER A 58 1.18 -1.26 6.96
C SER A 58 1.12 0.15 6.35
N VAL A 59 1.27 0.27 5.03
CA VAL A 59 1.15 1.56 4.32
C VAL A 59 -0.24 2.15 4.50
N GLN A 60 -1.28 1.31 4.42
CA GLN A 60 -2.65 1.76 4.64
C GLN A 60 -2.90 2.18 6.09
N GLN A 61 -2.28 1.51 7.07
CA GLN A 61 -2.37 1.89 8.47
C GLN A 61 -1.68 3.24 8.74
N GLU A 62 -0.49 3.47 8.18
CA GLU A 62 0.21 4.75 8.30
C GLU A 62 -0.63 5.93 7.77
N ASP A 63 -1.30 5.76 6.63
CA ASP A 63 -2.24 6.74 6.07
C ASP A 63 -3.40 7.05 7.06
N VAL A 64 -3.97 6.00 7.67
CA VAL A 64 -5.07 6.13 8.63
C VAL A 64 -4.61 6.81 9.92
N GLU A 65 -3.44 6.44 10.44
CA GLU A 65 -2.84 7.04 11.64
C GLU A 65 -2.55 8.52 11.44
N PHE A 66 -1.96 8.90 10.30
CA PHE A 66 -1.71 10.30 9.97
C PHE A 66 -3.02 11.11 9.94
N ILE A 67 -4.04 10.62 9.25
CA ILE A 67 -5.34 11.28 9.18
C ILE A 67 -5.98 11.40 10.58
N ASN A 68 -5.88 10.36 11.41
CA ASN A 68 -6.40 10.38 12.76
C ASN A 68 -5.63 11.34 13.68
N MET A 69 -4.31 11.44 13.54
CA MET A 69 -3.50 12.44 14.26
C MET A 69 -3.99 13.86 13.94
N ILE A 70 -4.21 14.17 12.66
CA ILE A 70 -4.72 15.49 12.25
C ILE A 70 -6.12 15.74 12.81
N LYS A 71 -7.01 14.74 12.81
CA LYS A 71 -8.34 14.86 13.44
C LYS A 71 -8.26 15.13 14.94
N ASN A 72 -7.37 14.45 15.66
CA ASN A 72 -7.20 14.65 17.10
C ASN A 72 -6.71 16.07 17.41
N LEU A 73 -5.80 16.63 16.60
CA LEU A 73 -5.37 18.03 16.76
C LEU A 73 -6.50 19.05 16.60
N VAL A 74 -7.52 18.74 15.78
CA VAL A 74 -8.72 19.57 15.66
C VAL A 74 -9.59 19.43 16.90
N LEU A 75 -9.78 18.21 17.41
CA LEU A 75 -10.55 17.97 18.64
C LEU A 75 -9.91 18.64 19.86
N ASP A 76 -8.58 18.68 19.92
CA ASP A 76 -7.81 19.34 20.98
C ASP A 76 -7.75 20.88 20.82
N GLU A 77 -8.47 21.45 19.84
CA GLU A 77 -8.47 22.88 19.49
C GLU A 77 -7.09 23.45 19.12
N ARG A 78 -6.11 22.58 18.85
CA ARG A 78 -4.74 22.96 18.45
C ARG A 78 -4.63 23.24 16.95
N LEU A 79 -5.62 22.82 16.17
CA LEU A 79 -5.68 22.99 14.73
C LEU A 79 -7.08 23.38 14.28
N ASN A 80 -7.17 24.38 13.40
CA ASN A 80 -8.43 24.78 12.79
C ASN A 80 -8.90 23.71 11.77
N LEU A 81 -10.20 23.41 11.77
CA LEU A 81 -10.84 22.38 10.94
C LEU A 81 -10.66 22.63 9.43
N ASP A 82 -10.72 23.89 8.98
CA ASP A 82 -10.52 24.25 7.58
C ASP A 82 -9.07 24.03 7.15
N ILE A 83 -8.11 24.33 8.03
CA ILE A 83 -6.69 24.05 7.79
C ILE A 83 -6.41 22.54 7.78
N ALA A 84 -7.03 21.79 8.70
CA ALA A 84 -6.92 20.33 8.73
C ALA A 84 -7.38 19.67 7.43
N LYS A 85 -8.48 20.16 6.82
CA LYS A 85 -8.94 19.70 5.50
C LYS A 85 -7.89 19.94 4.43
N VAL A 86 -7.30 21.14 4.39
CA VAL A 86 -6.25 21.49 3.43
C VAL A 86 -5.04 20.57 3.58
N ILE A 87 -4.62 20.28 4.83
CA ILE A 87 -3.48 19.38 5.10
C ILE A 87 -3.79 17.96 4.62
N ILE A 88 -4.95 17.39 4.96
CA ILE A 88 -5.34 16.04 4.54
C ILE A 88 -5.48 15.95 3.02
N ASP A 89 -6.05 16.97 2.37
CA ASP A 89 -6.20 17.00 0.92
C ASP A 89 -4.85 17.13 0.21
N SER A 90 -3.93 17.93 0.76
CA SER A 90 -2.55 18.02 0.25
C SER A 90 -1.82 16.69 0.39
N TYR A 91 -1.91 16.05 1.57
CA TYR A 91 -1.31 14.74 1.82
C TYR A 91 -1.82 13.69 0.83
N ARG A 92 -3.14 13.61 0.62
CA ARG A 92 -3.76 12.70 -0.34
C ARG A 92 -3.37 12.99 -1.79
N LYS A 93 -3.05 14.24 -2.13
CA LYS A 93 -2.55 14.61 -3.48
C LYS A 93 -1.11 14.18 -3.67
N ASP A 94 -0.27 14.32 -2.65
CA ASP A 94 1.12 13.87 -2.73
C ASP A 94 1.23 12.35 -2.74
N GLN A 95 0.35 11.63 -2.03
CA GLN A 95 0.24 10.16 -2.12
C GLN A 95 -0.30 9.65 -3.48
N LYS A 96 -0.75 10.53 -4.37
CA LYS A 96 -1.22 10.22 -5.73
C LYS A 96 -0.23 10.60 -6.83
N LYS A 97 0.83 11.34 -6.51
CA LYS A 97 1.89 11.74 -7.46
C LYS A 97 2.96 10.67 -7.57
#